data_AF-A0A6I6G0X2-F1
#
_entry.id   AF-A0A6I6G0X2-F1
#
_cell.length_a   1.000
_cell.length_b   1.000
_cell.length_c   1.000
_cell.angle_alpha   90.00
_cell.angle_beta   90.00
_cell.angle_gamma   90.00
#
_symmetry.space_group_name_H-M   'P 1'
#
loop_
_entity.id
_entity.type
_entity.pdbx_description
1 polymer ?
#
loop_
_entity_poly.entity_id
_entity_poly.type
_entity_poly.pdbx_seq_one_letter_code
_entity_poly.pdbx_strand_id
1 'polypeptide(L)'
;MVFAGAVGGRPVLSIEHGAGLRTTYEPVRATVRTGDDVATGDTVGHLLAGHAGCPVHACLHWGARVASGGPAGDDDYIDPLSLLSVHDRPIRLKPTLPGDGAG
;
A
#
# COMPACT_ATOMS: atom_id res chain seq x y z
N MET A 1 14.56 3.02 -4.29
CA MET A 1 14.31 2.68 -5.70
C MET A 1 12.87 2.21 -5.93
N VAL A 2 12.24 2.73 -6.99
CA VAL A 2 10.87 2.44 -7.41
C VAL A 2 10.82 1.46 -8.59
N PHE A 3 9.78 0.63 -8.64
CA PHE A 3 9.27 0.00 -9.85
C PHE A 3 7.82 0.45 -10.10
N ALA A 4 7.50 0.87 -11.33
CA ALA A 4 6.16 1.22 -11.78
C ALA A 4 5.85 0.56 -13.13
N GLY A 5 4.78 -0.24 -13.20
CA GLY A 5 4.43 -0.96 -14.43
C GLY A 5 3.16 -1.80 -14.32
N ALA A 6 2.75 -2.42 -15.42
CA ALA A 6 1.58 -3.30 -15.44
C ALA A 6 1.98 -4.76 -15.15
N VAL A 7 1.28 -5.42 -14.23
CA VAL A 7 1.42 -6.84 -13.91
C VAL A 7 0.05 -7.48 -13.99
N GLY A 8 -0.10 -8.55 -14.79
CA GLY A 8 -1.41 -9.17 -15.01
C GLY A 8 -2.47 -8.21 -15.54
N GLY A 9 -2.07 -7.17 -16.29
CA GLY A 9 -2.95 -6.11 -16.80
C GLY A 9 -3.34 -5.03 -15.79
N ARG A 10 -2.79 -5.06 -14.58
CA ARG A 10 -3.11 -4.11 -13.50
C ARG A 10 -1.91 -3.24 -13.16
N PRO A 11 -2.08 -1.93 -12.96
CA PRO A 11 -0.97 -1.03 -12.68
C PRO A 11 -0.49 -1.20 -11.24
N VAL A 12 0.79 -1.55 -11.10
CA VAL A 12 1.46 -1.87 -9.85
C VAL A 12 2.60 -0.88 -9.65
N LEU A 13 2.73 -0.43 -8.40
CA LEU A 13 3.87 0.34 -7.91
C LEU A 13 4.53 -0.44 -6.78
N SER A 14 5.83 -0.71 -6.87
CA SER A 14 6.61 -1.29 -5.79
C SER A 14 7.73 -0.33 -5.37
N ILE A 15 7.98 -0.24 -4.07
CA ILE A 15 9.03 0.60 -3.50
C ILE A 15 9.94 -0.30 -2.67
N GLU A 16 11.22 -0.32 -3.03
CA GLU A 16 12.28 -0.92 -2.22
C GLU A 16 12.71 0.10 -1.16
N HIS A 17 12.63 -0.31 0.10
CA HIS A 17 13.03 0.46 1.28
C HIS A 17 14.38 -0.06 1.82
N GLY A 18 14.86 0.59 2.88
CA GLY A 18 15.99 0.07 3.64
C GLY A 18 15.70 -1.30 4.27
N ALA A 19 16.77 -2.01 4.64
CA ALA A 19 16.71 -3.31 5.32
C ALA A 19 15.98 -4.43 4.54
N GLY A 20 15.94 -4.34 3.20
CA GLY A 20 15.34 -5.38 2.35
C GLY A 20 13.81 -5.43 2.39
N LEU A 21 13.16 -4.39 2.94
CA LEU A 21 11.72 -4.25 2.91
C LEU A 21 11.26 -3.77 1.54
N ARG A 22 10.27 -4.45 0.95
CA ARG A 22 9.54 -3.97 -0.22
C ARG A 22 8.07 -3.83 0.07
N THR A 23 7.48 -2.69 -0.28
CA THR A 23 6.02 -2.53 -0.33
C THR A 23 5.53 -2.50 -1.77
N THR A 24 4.31 -2.99 -1.99
CA THR A 24 3.67 -3.02 -3.31
C THR A 24 2.23 -2.52 -3.21
N TYR A 25 1.83 -1.68 -4.15
CA TYR A 25 0.57 -0.93 -4.17
C TYR A 25 -0.14 -1.15 -5.51
N GLU A 26 -1.43 -1.49 -5.45
CA GLU A 26 -2.24 -1.79 -6.63
C GLU A 26 -3.73 -1.52 -6.38
N PRO A 27 -4.52 -1.05 -7.35
CA PRO A 27 -4.10 -0.52 -8.65
C PRO A 27 -3.72 0.96 -8.55
N VAL A 28 -2.44 1.28 -8.71
CA VAL A 28 -1.94 2.66 -8.57
C VAL A 28 -1.41 3.18 -9.90
N ARG A 29 -1.97 4.30 -10.36
CA ARG A 29 -1.37 5.09 -11.44
C ARG A 29 -0.20 5.88 -10.86
N ALA A 30 1.01 5.40 -11.11
CA ALA A 30 2.22 6.04 -10.61
C ALA A 30 2.42 7.45 -11.20
N THR A 31 2.90 8.37 -10.37
CA THR A 31 3.41 9.69 -10.75
C THR A 31 4.94 9.70 -10.86
N VAL A 32 5.58 8.69 -10.29
CA VAL A 32 7.01 8.40 -10.35
C VAL A 32 7.32 7.36 -11.42
N ARG A 33 8.60 7.26 -11.80
CA ARG A 33 9.10 6.30 -12.79
C ARG A 33 9.93 5.22 -12.12
N THR A 34 10.03 4.07 -12.79
CA THR A 34 10.96 3.00 -12.38
C THR A 34 12.39 3.55 -12.32
N GLY A 35 13.09 3.23 -11.24
CA GLY A 35 14.43 3.72 -10.95
C GLY A 35 14.47 5.00 -10.10
N ASP A 36 13.35 5.71 -9.94
CA ASP A 36 13.32 6.90 -9.09
C ASP A 36 13.58 6.54 -7.62
N ASP A 37 14.22 7.46 -6.91
CA ASP A 37 14.25 7.48 -5.46
C ASP A 37 13.14 8.38 -4.92
N VAL A 38 12.54 7.97 -3.82
CA VAL A 38 11.40 8.65 -3.18
C VAL A 38 11.64 8.72 -1.68
N ALA A 39 11.18 9.80 -1.06
CA ALA A 39 11.27 10.02 0.36
C ALA A 39 9.90 9.94 1.04
N THR A 40 9.91 9.81 2.36
CA THR A 40 8.68 9.88 3.17
C THR A 40 7.98 11.21 2.94
N GLY A 41 6.70 11.15 2.56
CA GLY A 41 5.87 12.32 2.26
C GLY A 41 5.67 12.58 0.76
N ASP A 42 6.46 11.95 -0.11
CA ASP A 42 6.31 12.12 -1.55
C ASP A 42 5.01 11.50 -2.08
N THR A 43 4.39 12.19 -3.03
CA THR A 43 3.27 11.62 -3.78
C THR A 43 3.81 10.71 -4.87
N VAL A 44 3.63 9.40 -4.70
CA VAL A 44 4.12 8.37 -5.63
C VAL A 44 3.08 7.89 -6.65
N GLY A 45 1.80 8.22 -6.44
CA GLY A 45 0.75 7.91 -7.39
C GLY A 45 -0.66 8.14 -6.87
N HIS A 46 -1.63 7.78 -7.69
CA HIS A 46 -3.05 7.87 -7.38
C HIS A 46 -3.73 6.52 -7.52
N LEU A 47 -4.55 6.17 -6.52
CA LEU A 47 -5.36 4.97 -6.55
C LEU A 47 -6.39 5.07 -7.68
N LEU A 48 -6.50 4.00 -8.48
CA LEU A 48 -7.54 3.90 -9.48
C LEU A 48 -8.84 3.37 -8.87
N ALA A 49 -9.96 3.93 -9.33
CA ALA A 49 -11.28 3.42 -8.99
C ALA A 49 -11.58 2.15 -9.80
N GLY A 50 -12.23 1.19 -9.15
CA GLY A 50 -12.72 -0.04 -9.77
C GLY A 50 -11.63 -0.99 -10.29
N HIS A 51 -11.71 -2.25 -9.90
CA HIS A 51 -10.94 -3.32 -10.52
C HIS A 51 -11.58 -4.68 -10.21
N ALA A 52 -11.20 -5.72 -10.96
CA ALA A 52 -11.65 -7.09 -10.70
C ALA A 52 -11.37 -7.48 -9.24
N GLY A 53 -12.39 -8.02 -8.55
CA GLY A 53 -12.31 -8.41 -7.14
C GLY A 53 -12.47 -7.28 -6.11
N CYS A 54 -12.63 -6.01 -6.51
CA CYS A 54 -12.91 -4.93 -5.54
C CYS A 54 -14.41 -4.87 -5.21
N PRO A 55 -14.82 -4.98 -3.93
CA PRO A 55 -16.23 -4.91 -3.54
C PRO A 55 -16.76 -3.48 -3.41
N VAL A 56 -15.90 -2.47 -3.57
CA VAL A 56 -16.19 -1.04 -3.34
C VAL A 56 -15.72 -0.19 -4.53
N HIS A 57 -16.07 1.10 -4.52
CA HIS A 57 -15.72 2.03 -5.61
C HIS A 57 -14.21 2.13 -5.89
N ALA A 58 -13.38 2.03 -4.85
CA ALA A 58 -11.92 1.94 -4.97
C ALA A 58 -11.37 1.22 -3.72
N CYS A 59 -10.44 0.29 -3.91
CA CYS A 59 -9.73 -0.35 -2.82
C CYS A 59 -8.24 -0.44 -3.16
N LEU A 60 -7.39 -0.15 -2.18
CA LEU A 60 -5.94 -0.32 -2.29
C LEU A 60 -5.58 -1.72 -1.83
N HIS A 61 -4.93 -2.47 -2.71
CA HIS A 61 -4.24 -3.70 -2.38
C HIS A 61 -2.81 -3.32 -2.01
N TRP A 62 -2.44 -3.58 -0.77
CA TRP A 62 -1.13 -3.26 -0.23
C TRP A 62 -0.48 -4.54 0.29
N GLY A 63 0.71 -4.85 -0.23
CA GLY A 63 1.52 -5.98 0.19
C GLY A 63 2.87 -5.53 0.70
N ALA A 64 3.44 -6.29 1.62
CA ALA A 64 4.77 -6.07 2.15
C ALA A 64 5.54 -7.40 2.21
N ARG A 65 6.82 -7.33 1.86
CA ARG A 65 7.74 -8.47 1.96
C ARG A 65 9.10 -8.00 2.45
N VAL A 66 9.83 -8.87 3.12
CA VAL A 66 11.18 -8.60 3.60
C VAL A 66 12.12 -9.66 3.07
N ALA A 67 13.33 -9.28 2.69
CA ALA A 67 14.34 -10.24 2.29
C ALA A 67 14.65 -11.18 3.48
N SER A 68 14.47 -12.48 3.28
CA SER A 68 14.61 -13.48 4.36
C SER A 68 16.08 -13.79 4.67
N GLY A 69 17.02 -13.39 3.80
CA GLY A 69 18.46 -13.63 3.96
C GLY A 69 18.88 -15.11 3.87
N GLY A 70 17.93 -16.01 3.58
CA GLY A 70 18.18 -17.44 3.43
C GLY A 70 18.97 -17.79 2.16
N PRO A 71 19.55 -19.00 2.08
CA PRO A 71 20.42 -19.41 0.97
C PRO A 71 19.70 -19.46 -0.39
N ALA A 72 18.37 -19.46 -0.41
CA ALA A 72 17.55 -19.41 -1.63
C ALA A 72 17.31 -17.98 -2.14
N GLY A 73 17.61 -16.93 -1.35
CA GLY A 73 17.33 -15.55 -1.72
C GLY A 73 15.85 -15.20 -1.79
N ASP A 74 14.99 -15.98 -1.11
CA ASP A 74 13.55 -15.74 -1.08
C ASP A 74 13.21 -14.51 -0.20
N ASP A 75 12.04 -13.93 -0.47
CA ASP A 75 11.45 -12.87 0.33
C ASP A 75 10.24 -13.42 1.12
N ASP A 76 10.14 -13.07 2.41
CA ASP A 76 9.02 -13.44 3.26
C ASP A 76 7.93 -12.38 3.19
N TYR A 77 6.68 -12.81 2.91
CA TYR A 77 5.53 -11.93 3.05
C TYR A 77 5.23 -11.68 4.53
N ILE A 78 5.01 -10.41 4.87
CA ILE A 78 4.62 -9.98 6.21
C ILE A 78 3.24 -9.33 6.17
N ASP A 79 2.57 -9.26 7.32
CA ASP A 79 1.36 -8.45 7.46
C ASP A 79 1.71 -6.96 7.23
N PRO A 80 1.23 -6.32 6.16
CA PRO A 80 1.56 -4.93 5.86
C PRO A 80 1.04 -3.96 6.93
N LEU A 81 0.00 -4.32 7.70
CA LEU A 81 -0.52 -3.47 8.76
C LEU A 81 0.47 -3.31 9.92
N SER A 82 1.39 -4.27 10.09
CA SER A 82 2.47 -4.19 11.09
C SER A 82 3.44 -3.02 10.85
N LEU A 83 3.51 -2.50 9.61
CA LEU A 83 4.33 -1.36 9.24
C LEU A 83 3.71 -0.01 9.62
N LEU A 84 2.42 0.00 9.96
CA LEU A 84 1.76 1.22 10.40
C LEU A 84 2.00 1.42 11.90
N SER A 85 2.34 2.64 12.30
CA SER A 85 2.30 3.05 13.71
C SER A 85 0.84 3.14 14.17
N VAL A 86 0.18 1.99 14.36
CA VAL A 86 -1.23 1.91 14.79
C VAL A 86 -1.41 2.47 16.21
N HIS A 87 -0.32 2.54 16.99
CA HIS A 87 -0.30 3.01 18.37
C HIS A 87 -0.44 4.53 18.51
N ASP A 88 -0.16 5.31 17.45
CA ASP A 88 -0.23 6.79 17.48
C ASP A 88 -1.52 7.36 16.88
N ARG A 89 -2.46 6.51 16.46
CA ARG A 89 -3.74 6.97 15.90
C ARG A 89 -4.81 7.02 16.98
N PRO A 90 -5.33 8.21 17.35
CA PRO A 90 -6.44 8.31 18.27
C PRO A 90 -7.62 7.52 17.72
N ILE A 91 -8.23 6.64 18.53
CA ILE A 91 -9.52 6.03 18.19
C ILE A 91 -10.50 7.17 17.89
N ARG A 92 -11.00 7.22 16.66
CA ARG A 92 -12.03 8.17 16.25
C ARG A 92 -13.36 7.44 16.21
N LEU A 93 -14.32 7.94 16.97
CA LEU A 93 -15.71 7.53 16.80
C LEU A 93 -16.25 8.12 15.49
N LYS A 94 -17.19 7.40 14.86
CA LYS A 94 -17.98 7.93 13.75
C LYS A 94 -18.62 9.25 14.21
N PRO A 95 -18.53 10.36 13.44
CA PRO A 95 -19.28 11.57 13.75
C PRO A 95 -20.77 11.21 13.78
N THR A 96 -21.44 11.51 14.89
CA THR A 96 -22.89 11.34 14.97
C THR A 96 -23.54 12.46 14.18
N LEU A 97 -24.43 12.09 13.27
CA LEU A 97 -25.39 13.06 12.74
C LEU A 97 -26.49 13.26 13.80
N PRO A 98 -27.14 14.44 13.84
CA PRO A 98 -28.34 14.61 14.65
C PRO A 98 -29.37 13.54 14.28
N GLY A 99 -29.66 12.60 15.20
CA GLY A 99 -30.59 11.49 14.99
C GLY A 99 -30.02 10.09 15.28
N ASP A 100 -28.69 9.92 15.35
CA ASP A 100 -28.04 8.61 15.56
C ASP A 100 -28.22 8.00 16.97
N GLY A 101 -28.99 8.65 17.87
CA GLY A 101 -29.13 8.26 19.28
C GLY A 101 -30.56 7.98 19.75
N ALA A 102 -31.55 7.89 18.86
CA ALA A 102 -32.92 7.54 19.22
C ALA A 102 -33.15 6.03 19.02
N GLY A 103 -32.80 5.23 20.03
CA GLY A 103 -33.07 3.80 20.12
C GLY A 103 -33.15 3.38 21.58
#